data_AF-A0A2D8Y5T7-F1
#
_entry.id   AF-A0A2D8Y5T7-F1
#
_cell.length_a   1.000
_cell.length_b   1.000
_cell.length_c   1.000
_cell.angle_alpha   90.00
_cell.angle_beta   90.00
_cell.angle_gamma   90.00
#
_symmetry.space_group_name_H-M   'P 1'
#
loop_
_entity.id
_entity.type
_entity.pdbx_description
1 polymer ?
#
loop_
_entity_poly.entity_id
_entity_poly.type
_entity_poly.pdbx_seq_one_letter_code
_entity_poly.pdbx_strand_id
1 'polypeptide(L)'
;MKKIFLLMCFLGVIAPYYFLFKFLEFKNWEWSLSEFFADANVNFASSMLSADLGIAAMTFFIFIIYAFKNEPVKLLKYTACMFLVGFSLAMPVFLYDNYKKFKISKV
;
A
#
# COMPACT_ATOMS: atom_id res chain seq x y z
N MET A 1 -18.10 -1.60 8.87
CA MET A 1 -17.09 -1.16 7.89
C MET A 1 -15.85 -0.54 8.53
N LYS A 2 -15.94 0.48 9.41
CA LYS A 2 -14.72 1.08 10.01
C LYS A 2 -13.81 0.08 10.73
N LYS A 3 -14.38 -0.85 11.51
CA LYS A 3 -13.61 -1.94 12.16
C LYS A 3 -12.93 -2.89 11.15
N ILE A 4 -13.55 -3.11 9.99
CA ILE A 4 -12.98 -3.94 8.93
C ILE A 4 -11.77 -3.23 8.32
N PHE A 5 -11.86 -1.92 8.04
CA PHE A 5 -10.70 -1.16 7.54
C PHE A 5 -9.56 -1.12 8.55
N LEU A 6 -9.86 -1.05 9.85
CA LEU A 6 -8.83 -1.16 10.88
C LEU A 6 -8.14 -2.53 10.85
N LEU A 7 -8.90 -3.62 10.71
CA LEU A 7 -8.35 -4.95 10.54
C LEU A 7 -7.48 -5.05 9.27
N MET A 8 -7.94 -4.46 8.16
CA MET A 8 -7.19 -4.40 6.92
C MET A 8 -5.90 -3.56 7.06
N CYS A 9 -5.85 -2.53 7.91
CA CYS A 9 -4.59 -1.84 8.21
C CYS A 9 -3.58 -2.79 8.84
N PHE A 10 -3.98 -3.60 9.83
CA PHE A 10 -3.08 -4.56 10.45
C PHE A 10 -2.60 -5.62 9.46
N LEU A 11 -3.52 -6.22 8.69
CA LEU A 11 -3.17 -7.19 7.66
C LEU A 11 -2.28 -6.59 6.57
N GLY A 12 -2.54 -5.34 6.20
CA GLY A 12 -1.78 -4.59 5.21
C GLY A 12 -0.34 -4.31 5.59
N VAL A 13 0.00 -4.39 6.89
CA VAL A 13 1.39 -4.38 7.40
C VAL A 13 1.92 -5.80 7.54
N ILE A 14 1.18 -6.67 8.23
CA ILE A 14 1.67 -8.00 8.61
C ILE A 14 2.01 -8.83 7.37
N ALA A 15 1.15 -8.86 6.36
CA ALA A 15 1.35 -9.71 5.20
C ALA A 15 2.57 -9.29 4.34
N PRO A 16 2.73 -8.01 3.92
CA PRO A 16 3.91 -7.61 3.15
C PRO A 16 5.21 -7.78 3.92
N TYR A 17 5.26 -7.40 5.20
CA TYR A 17 6.49 -7.56 5.99
C TYR A 17 6.83 -9.02 6.23
N TYR A 18 5.84 -9.91 6.44
CA TYR A 18 6.10 -11.34 6.53
C TYR A 18 6.83 -11.87 5.29
N PHE A 19 6.36 -11.53 4.09
CA PHE A 19 7.02 -11.95 2.85
C PHE A 19 8.37 -11.25 2.63
N LEU A 20 8.52 -9.98 3.03
CA LEU A 20 9.80 -9.27 2.99
C LEU A 20 10.83 -9.93 3.91
N PHE A 21 10.45 -10.32 5.13
CA PHE A 21 11.33 -11.06 6.04
C PHE A 21 11.73 -12.41 5.46
N LYS A 22 10.80 -13.15 4.83
CA LYS A 22 11.12 -14.41 4.17
C LYS A 22 12.07 -14.25 2.98
N PHE A 23 11.90 -13.17 2.21
CA PHE A 23 12.83 -12.81 1.14
C PHE A 23 14.24 -12.55 1.69
N LEU A 24 14.36 -11.74 2.75
CA LEU A 24 15.64 -11.45 3.39
C LEU A 24 16.27 -12.71 3.99
N GLU A 25 15.51 -13.55 4.68
CA GLU A 25 15.98 -14.83 5.23
C GLU A 25 16.54 -15.73 4.11
N PHE A 26 15.83 -15.81 2.98
CA PHE A 26 16.28 -16.58 1.82
C PHE A 26 17.55 -16.01 1.16
N LYS A 27 17.75 -14.69 1.22
CA LYS A 27 18.92 -13.98 0.69
C LYS A 27 20.03 -13.77 1.72
N ASN A 28 20.05 -14.52 2.83
CA ASN A 28 21.04 -14.38 3.91
C ASN A 28 21.14 -12.95 4.49
N TRP A 29 20.02 -12.24 4.56
CA TRP A 29 19.91 -10.85 5.03
C TRP A 29 20.63 -9.81 4.17
N GLU A 30 21.01 -10.16 2.94
CA GLU A 30 21.51 -9.20 1.96
C GLU A 30 20.35 -8.48 1.29
N TRP A 31 20.31 -7.15 1.44
CA TRP A 31 19.28 -6.32 0.83
C TRP A 31 19.73 -5.82 -0.55
N SER A 32 18.95 -6.15 -1.57
CA SER A 32 19.11 -5.63 -2.93
C SER A 32 17.75 -5.33 -3.54
N LEU A 33 17.51 -4.04 -3.83
CA LEU A 33 16.25 -3.60 -4.43
C LEU A 33 16.08 -4.15 -5.86
N SER A 34 17.18 -4.23 -6.62
CA SER A 34 17.14 -4.76 -7.99
C SER A 34 16.78 -6.25 -8.00
N GLU A 35 17.34 -7.03 -7.07
CA GLU A 35 16.99 -8.45 -6.94
C GLU A 35 15.55 -8.65 -6.48
N PHE A 36 15.08 -7.85 -5.53
CA PHE A 36 13.68 -7.93 -5.09
C PHE A 36 12.71 -7.76 -6.28
N PHE A 37 12.95 -6.77 -7.14
CA PHE A 37 12.10 -6.57 -8.33
C PHE A 37 12.33 -7.61 -9.42
N ALA A 38 13.55 -8.14 -9.56
CA ALA A 38 13.81 -9.25 -10.48
C ALA A 38 13.01 -10.49 -10.08
N ASP A 39 13.03 -10.85 -8.79
CA ASP A 39 12.29 -12.00 -8.25
C ASP A 39 10.77 -11.76 -8.28
N ALA A 40 10.30 -10.54 -8.04
CA ALA A 40 8.88 -10.17 -8.16
C ALA A 40 8.35 -10.24 -9.61
N ASN A 41 9.24 -10.20 -10.61
CA ASN A 41 8.91 -10.21 -12.04
C ASN A 41 9.53 -11.41 -12.78
N VAL A 42 9.76 -12.52 -12.08
CA VAL A 42 10.43 -13.72 -12.62
C VAL A 42 9.69 -14.38 -13.78
N ASN A 43 8.35 -14.26 -13.84
CA ASN A 43 7.54 -14.83 -14.91
C ASN A 43 6.32 -13.96 -15.24
N PHE A 44 5.64 -14.26 -16.35
CA PHE A 44 4.50 -13.45 -16.80
C PHE A 44 3.35 -13.36 -15.80
N ALA A 45 3.09 -14.39 -14.99
CA ALA A 45 2.03 -14.36 -14.00
C ALA A 45 2.39 -13.43 -12.83
N SER A 46 3.62 -13.51 -12.30
CA SER A 46 4.08 -12.62 -11.24
C SER A 46 4.17 -11.17 -11.73
N SER A 47 4.63 -10.97 -12.97
CA SER A 47 4.69 -9.64 -13.61
C SER A 47 3.30 -9.04 -13.84
N MET A 48 2.30 -9.85 -14.19
CA MET A 48 0.91 -9.39 -14.32
C MET A 48 0.34 -8.89 -12.99
N LEU A 49 0.60 -9.61 -11.88
CA LEU A 49 0.20 -9.16 -10.54
C LEU A 49 0.95 -7.90 -10.10
N SER A 50 2.26 -7.83 -10.35
CA SER A 50 3.08 -6.65 -10.07
C SER A 50 2.59 -5.43 -10.85
N ALA A 51 2.21 -5.60 -12.12
CA ALA A 51 1.66 -4.53 -12.96
C ALA A 51 0.29 -4.07 -12.47
N ASP A 52 -0.64 -4.99 -12.17
CA ASP A 52 -1.96 -4.66 -11.64
C ASP A 52 -1.86 -3.85 -10.33
N LEU A 53 -1.03 -4.34 -9.39
CA LEU A 53 -0.74 -3.65 -8.14
C LEU A 53 -0.08 -2.29 -8.37
N GLY A 54 0.89 -2.20 -9.28
CA GLY A 54 1.62 -0.97 -9.59
C GLY A 54 0.72 0.12 -10.16
N ILE A 55 -0.17 -0.22 -11.09
CA ILE A 55 -1.14 0.72 -11.67
C ILE A 55 -2.15 1.18 -10.62
N ALA A 56 -2.69 0.26 -9.80
CA ALA A 56 -3.60 0.61 -8.71
C ALA A 56 -2.91 1.55 -7.69
N ALA A 57 -1.68 1.24 -7.33
CA ALA A 57 -0.85 2.02 -6.43
C ALA A 57 -0.59 3.45 -6.95
N MET A 58 -0.18 3.57 -8.22
CA MET A 58 0.09 4.84 -8.86
C MET A 58 -1.17 5.70 -9.01
N THR A 59 -2.29 5.07 -9.39
CA THR A 59 -3.59 5.75 -9.49
C THR A 59 -3.99 6.34 -8.14
N PHE A 60 -3.87 5.56 -7.07
CA PHE A 60 -4.19 6.02 -5.72
C PHE A 60 -3.24 7.12 -5.23
N PHE A 61 -1.96 7.05 -5.59
CA PHE A 61 -0.98 8.08 -5.27
C PHE A 61 -1.31 9.43 -5.93
N ILE A 62 -1.62 9.42 -7.24
CA ILE A 62 -2.08 10.61 -7.97
C ILE A 62 -3.34 11.19 -7.32
N PHE A 63 -4.29 10.33 -6.96
CA PHE A 63 -5.51 10.73 -6.25
C PHE A 63 -5.20 11.40 -4.90
N ILE A 64 -4.32 10.84 -4.07
CA ILE A 64 -3.92 11.43 -2.78
C ILE A 64 -3.33 12.83 -2.98
N ILE A 65 -2.43 12.99 -3.95
CA ILE A 65 -1.82 14.29 -4.26
C ILE A 65 -2.91 15.29 -4.63
N TYR A 66 -3.81 14.92 -5.56
CA TYR A 66 -4.88 15.80 -6.00
C TYR A 66 -5.85 16.17 -4.86
N ALA A 67 -6.29 15.18 -4.08
CA ALA A 67 -7.31 15.34 -3.04
C ALA A 67 -6.80 16.11 -1.81
N PHE A 68 -5.51 16.00 -1.47
CA PHE A 68 -4.94 16.57 -0.25
C PHE A 68 -3.82 17.58 -0.50
N LYS A 69 -3.70 18.14 -1.70
CA LYS A 69 -2.68 19.18 -2.02
C LYS A 69 -2.66 20.37 -1.05
N ASN A 70 -3.82 20.72 -0.48
CA ASN A 70 -3.97 21.81 0.48
C ASN A 70 -3.96 21.34 1.95
N GLU A 71 -3.82 20.03 2.20
CA GLU A 71 -3.85 19.41 3.52
C GLU A 71 -2.54 18.60 3.76
N PRO A 72 -1.39 19.28 3.98
CA PRO A 72 -0.06 18.66 3.92
C PRO A 72 0.12 17.52 4.93
N VAL A 73 -0.51 17.61 6.10
CA VAL A 73 -0.46 16.55 7.12
C VAL A 73 -1.12 15.26 6.64
N LYS A 74 -2.25 15.36 5.93
CA LYS A 74 -2.95 14.19 5.37
C LYS A 74 -2.22 13.62 4.18
N LEU A 75 -1.71 14.50 3.30
CA LEU A 75 -0.86 14.11 2.19
C LEU A 75 0.33 13.30 2.68
N LEU A 76 1.10 13.85 3.63
CA LEU A 76 2.26 13.19 4.21
C LEU A 76 1.90 11.85 4.87
N LYS A 77 0.79 11.79 5.62
CA LYS A 77 0.34 10.55 6.27
C LYS A 77 0.11 9.42 5.27
N TYR A 78 -0.68 9.63 4.22
CA TYR A 78 -1.01 8.57 3.27
C TYR A 78 0.17 8.23 2.37
N THR A 79 0.96 9.24 1.97
CA THR A 79 2.20 9.03 1.22
C THR A 79 3.23 8.24 2.04
N ALA A 80 3.41 8.53 3.33
CA ALA A 80 4.28 7.76 4.20
C ALA A 80 3.82 6.31 4.34
N CYS A 81 2.51 6.06 4.50
CA CYS A 81 1.98 4.69 4.51
C CYS A 81 2.29 3.94 3.20
N MET A 82 2.21 4.66 2.07
CA MET A 82 2.46 4.10 0.74
C MET A 82 3.92 3.69 0.54
N PHE A 83 4.89 4.49 1.01
CA PHE A 83 6.32 4.23 0.80
C PHE A 83 6.95 3.37 1.89
N LEU A 84 6.46 3.44 3.14
CA LEU A 84 6.99 2.62 4.23
C LEU A 84 6.50 1.18 4.14
N VAL A 85 5.25 0.97 3.70
CA VAL A 85 4.64 -0.37 3.65
C VAL A 85 4.16 -0.72 2.26
N GLY A 86 3.34 0.14 1.64
CA GLY A 86 2.77 -0.13 0.33
C GLY A 86 1.30 0.25 0.22
N PHE A 87 0.73 -0.03 -0.95
CA PHE A 87 -0.69 0.18 -1.25
C PHE A 87 -1.61 -0.57 -0.27
N SER A 88 -1.17 -1.75 0.19
CA SER A 88 -1.88 -2.60 1.15
C SER A 88 -2.21 -1.92 2.48
N LEU A 89 -1.42 -0.93 2.93
CA LEU A 89 -1.71 -0.13 4.13
C LEU A 89 -2.34 1.22 3.78
N ALA A 90 -1.80 1.89 2.77
CA ALA A 90 -2.20 3.26 2.43
C ALA A 90 -3.70 3.37 2.14
N MET A 91 -4.25 2.42 1.37
CA MET A 91 -5.67 2.41 1.02
C MET A 91 -6.57 2.14 2.24
N PRO A 92 -6.36 1.08 3.07
CA PRO A 92 -7.14 0.89 4.29
C PRO A 92 -7.09 2.07 5.26
N VAL A 93 -5.93 2.69 5.46
CA VAL A 93 -5.80 3.87 6.34
C VAL A 93 -6.62 5.03 5.81
N PHE A 94 -6.55 5.30 4.51
CA PHE A 94 -7.37 6.33 3.86
C PHE A 94 -8.86 6.06 4.02
N LEU A 95 -9.31 4.82 3.79
CA LEU A 95 -10.71 4.44 3.95
C LEU A 95 -11.17 4.52 5.41
N TYR A 96 -10.32 4.15 6.36
CA TYR A 96 -10.59 4.23 7.79
C TYR A 96 -10.79 5.68 8.26
N ASP A 97 -9.90 6.59 7.83
CA ASP A 97 -9.94 8.01 8.20
C ASP A 97 -11.15 8.72 7.57
N ASN A 98 -11.43 8.45 6.29
CA ASN A 98 -12.47 9.15 5.54
C ASN A 98 -13.84 8.45 5.59
N TYR A 99 -13.97 7.33 6.30
CA TYR A 99 -15.20 6.54 6.37
C TYR A 99 -16.45 7.36 6.72
N LYS A 100 -16.32 8.34 7.64
CA LYS A 100 -17.45 9.20 8.03
C LYS A 100 -17.93 10.09 6.89
N LYS A 101 -17.02 10.62 6.06
CA LYS A 101 -17.37 11.45 4.90
C LYS A 101 -18.16 10.65 3.86
N PHE A 102 -17.74 9.40 3.60
CA PHE A 102 -18.46 8.48 2.71
C PHE A 102 -19.82 8.02 3.28
N LYS A 103 -20.00 8.06 4.61
CA LYS A 103 -21.28 7.70 5.25
C LYS A 103 -22.31 8.84 5.18
N ILE A 104 -21.87 10.10 5.16
CA ILE A 104 -22.75 11.27 5.17
C ILE A 104 -23.26 11.61 3.76
N SER A 105 -22.56 11.22 2.68
CA SER A 105 -23.01 11.44 1.29
C SER A 105 -24.14 10.52 0.81
N LYS A 106 -24.85 9.83 1.71
CA LYS A 106 -25.98 8.95 1.43
C LYS A 106 -27.34 9.61 1.77
N VAL A 107 -27.41 10.93 1.75
CA VAL A 107 -28.67 11.69 1.82
C VAL A 107 -29.07 12.10 0.41
#